data_AF-A0A429WFZ7-F1
#
_entry.id   AF-A0A429WFZ7-F1
#
_cell.length_a   1.000
_cell.length_b   1.000
_cell.length_c   1.000
_cell.angle_alpha   90.00
_cell.angle_beta   90.00
_cell.angle_gamma   90.00
#
_symmetry.space_group_name_H-M   'P 1'
#
loop_
_entity.id
_entity.type
_entity.pdbx_description
1 polymer ?
#
loop_
_entity_poly.entity_id
_entity_poly.type
_entity_poly.pdbx_seq_one_letter_code
_entity_poly.pdbx_strand_id
1 'polypeptide(L)'
;MSRHRVPTPEELAELADQELERLAVEWRARASRGAEQAFGVAHALEVELRQRVRASRALELPPPARPPRPWWKFWQTRPPGGPSSGPSSGPTPSS
;
A
#
# COMPACT_ATOMS: atom_id res chain seq x y z
N MET A 1 -20.22 3.25 -25.09
CA MET A 1 -19.68 2.46 -23.95
C MET A 1 -19.09 3.43 -22.94
N SER A 2 -19.74 3.63 -21.79
CA SER A 2 -19.24 4.52 -20.74
C SER A 2 -17.95 3.93 -20.16
N ARG A 3 -16.83 4.63 -20.36
CA ARG A 3 -15.57 4.30 -19.66
C ARG A 3 -15.77 4.72 -18.21
N HIS A 4 -15.98 3.74 -17.33
CA HIS A 4 -16.06 4.03 -15.90
C HIS A 4 -14.66 4.38 -15.39
N ARG A 5 -14.50 5.63 -14.96
CA ARG A 5 -13.28 6.14 -14.32
C ARG A 5 -13.22 5.60 -12.90
N VAL A 6 -12.01 5.32 -12.41
CA VAL A 6 -11.77 5.03 -10.99
C VAL A 6 -12.17 6.26 -10.16
N PRO A 7 -13.08 6.12 -9.18
CA PRO A 7 -13.49 7.23 -8.33
C PRO A 7 -12.30 7.72 -7.50
N THR A 8 -12.27 9.01 -7.23
CA THR A 8 -11.26 9.66 -6.40
C THR A 8 -11.50 9.36 -4.92
N PRO A 9 -10.48 9.46 -4.06
CA PRO A 9 -10.64 9.22 -2.63
C PRO A 9 -11.69 10.13 -1.96
N GLU A 10 -11.81 11.37 -2.42
CA GLU A 10 -12.80 12.34 -1.90
C GLU A 10 -14.23 11.90 -2.22
N GLU A 11 -14.50 11.51 -3.47
CA GLU A 11 -15.79 10.95 -3.88
C GLU A 11 -16.14 9.67 -3.11
N LEU A 12 -15.14 8.86 -2.78
CA LEU A 12 -15.33 7.65 -1.96
C LEU A 12 -15.60 7.99 -0.49
N ALA A 13 -14.97 9.03 0.04
CA ALA A 13 -15.15 9.48 1.43
C ALA A 13 -16.59 9.96 1.69
N GLU A 14 -17.26 10.52 0.69
CA GLU A 14 -18.65 10.97 0.78
C GLU A 14 -19.68 9.82 0.84
N LEU A 15 -19.30 8.61 0.41
CA LEU A 15 -20.18 7.45 0.42
C LEU A 15 -20.33 6.87 1.83
N ALA A 16 -21.55 6.44 2.18
CA ALA A 16 -21.79 5.68 3.40
C ALA A 16 -21.18 4.27 3.30
N ASP A 17 -20.80 3.70 4.45
CA ASP A 17 -20.15 2.37 4.52
C ASP A 17 -20.94 1.27 3.78
N GLN A 18 -22.26 1.24 3.99
CA GLN A 18 -23.16 0.25 3.36
C GLN A 18 -23.22 0.39 1.84
N GLU A 19 -23.21 1.64 1.33
CA GLU A 19 -23.21 1.92 -0.10
C GLU A 19 -21.87 1.51 -0.72
N LEU A 20 -20.78 1.79 -0.02
CA LEU A 20 -19.42 1.47 -0.42
C LEU A 20 -19.20 -0.05 -0.48
N GLU A 21 -19.72 -0.81 0.49
CA GLU A 21 -19.76 -2.27 0.48
C GLU A 21 -20.56 -2.82 -0.71
N ARG A 22 -21.79 -2.33 -0.91
CA ARG A 22 -22.66 -2.78 -2.01
C ARG A 22 -21.98 -2.57 -3.36
N LEU A 23 -21.43 -1.37 -3.58
CA LEU A 23 -20.73 -1.03 -4.80
C LEU A 23 -19.46 -1.88 -4.98
N ALA A 24 -18.67 -2.10 -3.93
CA ALA A 24 -17.47 -2.94 -4.01
C ALA A 24 -17.81 -4.35 -4.52
N VAL A 25 -18.88 -4.96 -3.99
CA VAL A 25 -19.34 -6.29 -4.40
C VAL A 25 -19.83 -6.29 -5.85
N GLU A 26 -20.62 -5.30 -6.25
CA GLU A 26 -21.14 -5.17 -7.61
C GLU A 26 -20.00 -5.03 -8.64
N TRP A 27 -19.06 -4.13 -8.37
CA TRP A 27 -17.93 -3.86 -9.24
C TRP A 27 -16.98 -5.05 -9.31
N ARG A 28 -16.77 -5.76 -8.20
CA ARG A 28 -16.01 -7.02 -8.19
C ARG A 28 -16.69 -8.10 -9.03
N ALA A 29 -18.00 -8.27 -8.91
CA ALA A 29 -18.73 -9.23 -9.74
C ALA A 29 -18.64 -8.88 -11.23
N ARG A 30 -18.61 -7.58 -11.57
CA ARG A 30 -18.37 -7.10 -12.93
C ARG A 30 -16.94 -7.34 -13.41
N ALA A 31 -15.95 -7.12 -12.55
CA ALA A 31 -14.54 -7.41 -12.84
C ALA A 31 -14.30 -8.91 -13.08
N SER A 32 -14.90 -9.78 -12.25
CA SER A 32 -14.83 -11.23 -12.43
C SER A 32 -15.44 -11.73 -13.74
N ARG A 33 -16.34 -10.96 -14.36
CA ARG A 33 -16.90 -11.24 -15.69
C ARG A 33 -16.02 -10.76 -16.85
N GLY A 34 -14.80 -10.28 -16.58
CA GLY A 34 -13.83 -9.87 -17.59
C GLY A 34 -13.85 -8.37 -17.94
N ALA A 35 -14.56 -7.54 -17.16
CA ALA A 35 -14.50 -6.10 -17.35
C ALA A 35 -13.25 -5.52 -16.64
N GLU A 36 -12.12 -5.41 -17.35
CA GLU A 36 -10.86 -4.91 -16.77
C GLU A 36 -11.03 -3.52 -16.12
N GLN A 37 -11.80 -2.62 -16.76
CA GLN A 37 -12.09 -1.28 -16.22
C GLN A 37 -12.81 -1.34 -14.85
N ALA A 38 -13.54 -2.42 -14.57
CA ALA A 38 -14.25 -2.61 -13.30
C ALA A 38 -13.30 -2.98 -12.16
N PHE A 39 -12.12 -3.54 -12.46
CA PHE A 39 -11.15 -3.91 -11.43
C PHE A 39 -10.62 -2.68 -10.69
N GLY A 40 -10.29 -1.60 -11.41
CA GLY A 40 -9.82 -0.37 -10.80
C GLY A 40 -10.85 0.27 -9.86
N VAL A 41 -12.12 0.28 -10.28
CA VAL A 41 -13.23 0.81 -9.46
C VAL A 41 -13.47 -0.07 -8.23
N ALA A 42 -13.53 -1.40 -8.41
CA ALA A 42 -13.69 -2.35 -7.31
C ALA A 42 -12.56 -2.21 -6.29
N HIS A 43 -11.31 -2.10 -6.77
CA HIS A 43 -10.15 -1.98 -5.90
C HIS A 43 -10.17 -0.69 -5.08
N ALA A 44 -10.54 0.44 -5.69
CA ALA A 44 -10.63 1.72 -4.99
C ALA A 44 -11.67 1.67 -3.86
N LEU A 45 -12.84 1.10 -4.13
CA LEU A 45 -13.89 0.87 -3.13
C LEU A 45 -13.39 -0.07 -2.01
N GLU A 46 -12.77 -1.21 -2.34
CA GLU A 46 -12.24 -2.16 -1.33
C GLU A 46 -11.11 -1.58 -0.48
N VAL A 47 -10.31 -0.66 -1.03
CA VAL A 47 -9.26 0.04 -0.28
C VAL A 47 -9.90 0.97 0.75
N GLU A 48 -10.86 1.79 0.34
CA GLU A 48 -11.55 2.71 1.25
C GLU A 48 -12.27 1.94 2.37
N LEU A 49 -12.97 0.85 2.05
CA LEU A 49 -13.62 0.00 3.05
C LEU A 49 -12.61 -0.53 4.09
N ARG A 50 -11.47 -1.05 3.61
CA ARG A 50 -10.41 -1.54 4.50
C ARG A 50 -9.79 -0.43 5.34
N GLN A 51 -9.68 0.78 4.82
CA GLN A 51 -9.20 1.92 5.58
C GLN A 51 -10.16 2.27 6.71
N ARG A 52 -11.47 2.31 6.46
CA ARG A 52 -12.49 2.58 7.48
C ARG A 52 -12.52 1.50 8.56
N VAL A 53 -12.52 0.22 8.16
CA VAL A 53 -12.45 -0.89 9.12
C VAL A 53 -11.18 -0.81 9.99
N ARG A 54 -10.03 -0.42 9.41
CA ARG A 54 -8.79 -0.22 10.16
C ARG A 54 -8.88 0.97 11.10
N ALA A 55 -9.46 2.09 10.67
CA ALA A 55 -9.66 3.27 11.49
C ALA A 55 -10.57 2.97 12.69
N SER A 56 -11.71 2.31 12.47
CA SER A 56 -12.63 1.90 13.54
C SER A 56 -11.94 0.98 14.55
N ARG A 57 -11.20 -0.04 14.07
CA ARG A 57 -10.44 -0.93 14.95
C ARG A 57 -9.31 -0.22 15.70
N ALA A 58 -8.67 0.78 15.09
CA ALA A 58 -7.63 1.56 15.74
C ALA A 58 -8.16 2.41 16.89
N LEU A 59 -9.42 2.87 16.81
CA LEU A 59 -10.10 3.57 17.91
C LEU A 59 -10.42 2.63 19.08
N GLU A 60 -10.70 1.36 18.80
CA GLU A 60 -11.03 0.35 19.82
C GLU A 60 -9.78 -0.19 20.55
N LEU A 61 -8.60 -0.12 19.93
CA LEU A 61 -7.38 -0.65 20.52
C LEU A 61 -6.66 0.39 21.41
N PRO A 62 -6.15 -0.01 22.59
CA PRO A 62 -5.22 0.84 23.33
C PRO A 62 -3.98 1.13 22.46
N PRO A 63 -3.38 2.35 22.59
CA PRO A 63 -2.28 2.76 21.75
C PRO A 63 -1.15 1.71 21.78
N PRO A 64 -0.56 1.36 20.62
CA PRO A 64 0.43 0.30 20.57
C PRO A 64 1.62 0.67 21.47
N ALA A 65 1.93 -0.21 22.42
CA ALA A 65 2.98 0.03 23.42
C ALA A 65 4.38 0.28 22.81
N ARG A 66 4.61 -0.12 21.55
CA ARG A 66 5.84 0.14 20.79
C ARG A 66 5.54 0.25 19.29
N PRO A 67 6.22 1.16 18.55
CA PRO A 67 6.09 1.20 17.10
C PRO A 67 6.64 -0.11 16.49
N PRO A 68 5.95 -0.68 15.48
CA PRO A 68 6.40 -1.89 14.82
C PRO A 68 7.78 -1.64 14.18
N ARG A 69 8.73 -2.55 14.43
CA ARG A 69 10.06 -2.45 13.82
C ARG A 69 9.90 -2.51 12.30
N PRO A 70 10.53 -1.60 11.55
CA PRO A 70 10.40 -1.63 10.10
C PRO A 70 11.00 -2.93 9.55
N TRP A 71 10.19 -3.69 8.82
CA TRP A 71 10.58 -4.97 8.23
C TRP A 71 11.78 -4.83 7.29
N TRP A 72 12.03 -3.64 6.73
CA TRP A 72 13.20 -3.37 5.89
C TRP A 72 14.54 -3.48 6.63
N LYS A 73 14.56 -3.33 7.97
CA LYS A 73 15.79 -3.53 8.78
C LYS A 73 16.25 -4.98 8.82
N PHE A 74 15.38 -5.94 8.47
CA PHE A 74 15.74 -7.35 8.31
C PHE A 74 16.77 -7.56 7.19
N TRP A 75 16.73 -6.74 6.14
CA TRP A 75 17.66 -6.84 5.02
C TRP A 75 19.02 -6.18 5.29
N GLN A 76 19.19 -5.47 6.42
CA GLN A 76 20.41 -4.72 6.75
C GLN A 76 21.39 -5.49 7.65
N THR A 77 21.01 -6.65 8.17
CA THR A 77 21.93 -7.49 8.95
C THR A 77 22.86 -8.29 8.03
N ARG A 78 23.86 -7.62 7.45
CA ARG A 78 25.08 -8.29 6.95
C ARG A 78 26.12 -8.28 8.09
N PRO A 79 26.56 -9.43 8.63
CA PRO A 79 27.58 -9.44 9.67
C PRO A 79 28.92 -8.92 9.11
N PRO A 80 29.63 -8.03 9.84
CA PRO A 80 30.98 -7.63 9.48
C PRO A 80 31.98 -8.72 9.88
N GLY A 81 32.19 -9.68 8.99
CA GLY A 81 33.40 -10.50 8.96
C GLY A 81 34.21 -10.10 7.74
N GLY A 82 35.20 -9.21 7.92
CA GLY A 82 36.20 -8.92 6.89
C GLY A 82 37.09 -10.15 6.59
N PRO A 83 37.96 -10.06 5.57
CA PRO A 83 39.21 -9.37 5.87
C PRO A 83 39.51 -8.16 5.00
N SER A 84 40.01 -7.15 5.72
CA SER A 84 40.86 -6.05 5.29
C SER A 84 41.65 -6.33 4.00
N SER A 85 41.47 -5.48 3.00
CA SER A 85 42.49 -5.19 2.00
C SER A 85 42.61 -3.67 1.95
N GLY A 86 43.79 -3.19 2.35
CA GLY A 86 44.08 -1.81 2.72
C GLY A 86 43.91 -0.77 1.62
N PRO A 87 44.05 0.52 1.96
CA PRO A 87 44.01 1.60 0.99
C PRO A 87 45.28 1.52 0.13
N SER A 88 45.13 1.06 -1.12
CA SER A 88 46.19 1.22 -2.13
C SER A 88 46.12 2.64 -2.67
N SER A 89 47.08 3.44 -2.22
CA SER A 89 47.34 4.82 -2.61
C SER A 89 47.61 4.98 -4.12
N GLY A 90 46.91 5.92 -4.78
CA GLY A 90 47.34 6.66 -5.99
C GLY A 90 47.58 5.87 -7.29
N PRO A 91 47.77 6.54 -8.46
CA PRO A 91 48.28 7.90 -8.62
C PRO A 91 47.41 8.88 -9.45
N THR A 92 47.82 10.14 -9.32
CA THR A 92 47.47 11.44 -9.94
C THR A 92 46.92 11.49 -11.37
N PRO A 93 46.02 12.45 -11.71
CA PRO A 93 45.82 12.90 -13.08
C PRO A 93 46.92 13.90 -13.49
N SER A 94 47.54 13.67 -14.65
CA SER A 94 48.35 14.69 -15.36
C SER A 94 47.44 15.51 -16.29
N SER A 95 47.88 16.75 -16.50
CA SER A 95 47.31 17.88 -17.26
C SER A 95 46.40 17.60 -18.46
#